data_AF-A0A2T5H1Y2-F1
#
_entry.id   AF-A0A2T5H1Y2-F1
#
_cell.length_a   1.000
_cell.length_b   1.000
_cell.length_c   1.000
_cell.angle_alpha   90.00
_cell.angle_beta   90.00
_cell.angle_gamma   90.00
#
_symmetry.space_group_name_H-M   'P 1'
#
loop_
_entity.id
_entity.type
_entity.pdbx_description
1 polymer ?
#
loop_
_entity_poly.entity_id
_entity_poly.type
_entity_poly.pdbx_seq_one_letter_code
_entity_poly.pdbx_strand_id
1 'polypeptide(L)' 'MGLISSFRSLSGTTIEILHILAGLVAAVAITWAAAWSFPLGQDVIWACGAAAMVATVLMGVGPLRRARRLDKTTRRSEA' A
#
# COMPACT_ATOMS: atom_id res chain seq x y z
N MET A 1 17.21 26.05 -5.72
CA MET A 1 15.77 25.67 -5.80
C MET A 1 15.55 24.15 -5.89
N GLY A 2 16.12 23.34 -4.96
CA GLY A 2 15.92 21.87 -4.95
C GLY A 2 15.09 21.33 -3.78
N LEU A 3 15.16 21.98 -2.61
CA LEU A 3 14.54 21.53 -1.36
C LEU A 3 13.01 21.63 -1.36
N ILE A 4 12.45 22.66 -2.01
CA ILE A 4 11.00 22.89 -2.14
C ILE A 4 10.31 21.88 -3.09
N SER A 5 11.05 21.31 -4.04
CA SER A 5 10.54 20.28 -4.96
C SER A 5 10.46 18.92 -4.27
N SER A 6 11.46 18.58 -3.44
CA SER A 6 11.47 17.36 -2.64
C SER A 6 10.30 17.31 -1.64
N PHE A 7 9.93 18.45 -1.04
CA PHE A 7 8.76 18.57 -0.16
C PHE A 7 7.41 18.38 -0.87
N ARG A 8 7.32 18.75 -2.15
CA ARG A 8 6.10 18.58 -2.95
C ARG A 8 5.93 17.15 -3.47
N SER A 9 7.03 16.45 -3.74
CA SER A 9 7.05 15.02 -4.05
C SER A 9 6.67 14.15 -2.85
N LEU A 10 7.09 14.56 -1.63
CA LEU A 10 6.73 13.88 -0.38
C LEU A 10 5.21 13.84 -0.14
N SER A 11 4.44 14.85 -0.52
CA SER A 11 2.98 14.85 -0.31
C SER A 11 2.25 13.74 -1.09
N GLY A 12 2.62 13.50 -2.35
CA GLY A 12 1.98 12.48 -3.17
C GLY A 12 2.27 11.07 -2.65
N THR A 13 3.55 10.77 -2.40
CA THR A 13 3.97 9.46 -1.88
C THR A 13 3.42 9.20 -0.47
N THR A 14 3.33 10.22 0.38
CA THR A 14 2.76 10.07 1.74
C THR A 14 1.27 9.74 1.71
N ILE A 15 0.50 10.41 0.84
CA ILE A 15 -0.94 10.15 0.69
C ILE A 15 -1.19 8.74 0.13
N GLU A 16 -0.33 8.28 -0.76
CA GLU A 16 -0.38 6.92 -1.31
C GLU A 16 -0.07 5.87 -0.25
N ILE A 17 0.97 6.09 0.57
CA ILE A 17 1.29 5.22 1.71
C ILE A 17 0.13 5.23 2.72
N LEU A 18 -0.48 6.38 2.99
CA LEU A 18 -1.65 6.48 3.86
C LEU A 18 -2.84 5.68 3.33
N HIS A 19 -3.09 5.65 2.01
CA HIS A 19 -4.15 4.84 1.43
C HIS A 19 -3.87 3.34 1.54
N ILE A 20 -2.62 2.91 1.34
CA ILE A 20 -2.22 1.51 1.53
C ILE A 20 -2.38 1.12 3.01
N LEU A 21 -1.95 1.98 3.93
CA LEU A 21 -2.11 1.78 5.37
C LEU A 21 -3.57 1.73 5.76
N ALA A 22 -4.43 2.61 5.23
CA ALA A 22 -5.85 2.62 5.50
C ALA A 22 -6.53 1.31 5.05
N GLY A 23 -6.20 0.81 3.85
CA GLY A 23 -6.70 -0.47 3.35
C GLY A 23 -6.21 -1.65 4.21
N LEU A 24 -4.95 -1.64 4.64
CA LEU A 24 -4.38 -2.68 5.49
C LEU A 24 -5.05 -2.69 6.87
N VAL A 25 -5.24 -1.52 7.48
CA VAL A 25 -5.94 -1.37 8.77
C VAL A 25 -7.38 -1.86 8.66
N ALA A 26 -8.09 -1.53 7.58
CA ALA A 26 -9.44 -2.04 7.35
C ALA A 26 -9.47 -3.58 7.23
N ALA A 27 -8.51 -4.18 6.51
CA ALA A 27 -8.40 -5.63 6.38
C ALA A 27 -8.13 -6.32 7.73
N VAL A 28 -7.25 -5.75 8.55
CA VAL A 28 -6.97 -6.24 9.92
C VAL A 28 -8.21 -6.13 10.79
N ALA A 29 -8.92 -5.01 10.77
CA ALA A 29 -10.12 -4.80 11.58
C ALA A 29 -11.24 -5.79 11.24
N ILE A 30 -11.48 -6.04 9.95
CA ILE A 30 -12.49 -7.00 9.49
C ILE A 30 -12.10 -8.44 9.87
N THR A 31 -10.83 -8.80 9.66
CA THR A 31 -10.31 -10.13 10.01
C THR A 31 -10.40 -10.37 11.51
N TRP A 32 -10.05 -9.37 12.32
CA TRP A 32 -10.13 -9.42 13.77
C TRP A 32 -11.58 -9.55 14.26
N ALA A 33 -12.50 -8.77 13.67
CA ALA A 33 -13.93 -8.88 13.97
C ALA A 33 -14.49 -10.27 13.63
N ALA A 34 -14.12 -10.82 12.47
CA ALA A 34 -14.52 -12.17 12.08
C ALA A 34 -13.95 -13.25 13.03
N ALA A 35 -12.68 -13.12 13.41
CA ALA A 35 -12.00 -14.04 14.33
C ALA A 35 -12.60 -14.01 15.74
N TRP A 36 -13.20 -12.89 16.15
CA TRP A 36 -13.93 -12.75 17.41
C TRP A 36 -15.31 -13.42 17.36
N SER A 37 -16.02 -13.35 16.23
CA SER A 37 -17.35 -13.96 16.08
C SER A 37 -17.31 -15.49 15.95
N PHE A 38 -16.24 -16.09 15.42
CA PHE A 38 -16.17 -17.53 15.19
C PHE A 38 -14.82 -18.15 15.64
N PRO A 39 -14.65 -18.44 16.94
CA PRO A 39 -13.38 -18.89 17.50
C PRO A 39 -12.92 -20.26 16.95
N LEU A 40 -13.84 -21.14 16.57
CA LEU A 40 -13.51 -22.47 16.03
C LEU A 40 -12.85 -22.42 14.63
N GLY A 41 -13.00 -21.31 13.90
CA GLY A 41 -12.47 -21.12 12.55
C GLY A 41 -11.32 -20.11 12.46
N GLN A 42 -10.73 -19.71 13.58
CA GLN A 42 -9.75 -18.62 13.63
C GLN A 42 -8.56 -18.80 12.70
N ASP A 43 -8.02 -20.02 12.59
CA ASP A 43 -6.86 -20.28 11.73
C ASP A 43 -7.15 -19.98 10.24
N VAL A 44 -8.34 -20.36 9.76
CA VAL A 44 -8.76 -20.11 8.38
C VAL A 44 -9.03 -18.62 8.15
N ILE A 45 -9.66 -17.96 9.13
CA ILE A 45 -9.95 -16.53 9.08
C ILE A 45 -8.65 -15.72 9.02
N TRP A 46 -7.66 -16.08 9.84
CA TRP A 46 -6.35 -15.45 9.81
C TRP A 46 -5.58 -15.75 8.53
N ALA A 47 -5.65 -16.97 7.98
CA ALA A 47 -5.03 -17.31 6.72
C ALA A 47 -5.62 -16.50 5.54
N CYS A 48 -6.95 -16.40 5.45
CA CYS A 48 -7.63 -15.56 4.46
C CYS A 48 -7.35 -14.08 4.68
N GLY A 49 -7.34 -13.61 5.93
CA GLY A 49 -7.01 -12.24 6.28
C GLY A 49 -5.58 -11.88 5.90
N ALA A 50 -4.61 -12.74 6.18
CA ALA A 50 -3.22 -12.58 5.76
C ALA A 50 -3.10 -12.52 4.23
N ALA A 51 -3.82 -13.39 3.51
CA ALA A 51 -3.86 -13.33 2.04
C ALA A 51 -4.43 -12.00 1.53
N ALA A 52 -5.49 -11.48 2.16
CA ALA A 52 -6.08 -10.19 1.82
C ALA A 52 -5.13 -9.01 2.13
N MET A 53 -4.37 -9.07 3.24
CA MET A 53 -3.35 -8.07 3.57
C MET A 53 -2.23 -8.07 2.52
N VAL A 54 -1.76 -9.26 2.11
CA VAL A 54 -0.76 -9.40 1.03
C VAL A 54 -1.30 -8.84 -0.28
N ALA A 55 -2.54 -9.15 -0.66
CA ALA A 55 -3.16 -8.61 -1.86
C ALA A 55 -3.29 -7.09 -1.82
N THR A 56 -3.65 -6.52 -0.67
CA THR A 56 -3.76 -5.06 -0.45
C THR A 56 -2.40 -4.39 -0.67
N VAL A 57 -1.33 -4.96 -0.12
CA VAL A 57 0.03 -4.46 -0.34
C VAL A 57 0.42 -4.58 -1.82
N LEU A 58 0.16 -5.72 -2.45
CA LEU A 58 0.49 -5.93 -3.87
C LEU A 58 -0.24 -4.96 -4.80
N MET A 59 -1.52 -4.67 -4.56
CA MET A 59 -2.25 -3.62 -5.28
C MET A 59 -1.61 -2.23 -5.07
N GLY A 60 -1.14 -1.95 -3.85
CA GLY A 60 -0.43 -0.73 -3.49
C GLY A 60 0.96 -0.56 -4.12
N VAL A 61 1.56 -1.61 -4.70
CA VAL A 61 2.88 -1.53 -5.37
C VAL A 61 2.80 -0.95 -6.79
N GLY A 62 1.63 -0.98 -7.43
CA GLY A 62 1.39 -0.45 -8.78
C GLY A 62 1.79 1.03 -8.97
N PRO A 63 1.41 1.95 -8.06
CA PRO A 63 1.82 3.36 -8.08
C PRO A 63 3.33 3.56 -8.00
N LEU A 64 4.03 2.78 -7.16
CA LEU A 64 5.48 2.83 -7.00
C LEU A 64 6.23 2.47 -8.29
N ARG A 65 5.68 1.50 -9.05
CA ARG A 65 6.21 1.13 -10.38
C ARG A 65 5.98 2.24 -11.42
N ARG A 66 4.87 2.99 -11.31
CA ARG A 66 4.54 4.08 -12.22
C ARG A 66 5.47 5.28 -12.00
N ALA A 67 5.74 5.65 -10.75
CA ALA A 67 6.71 6.70 -10.40
C ALA A 67 8.13 6.34 -10.90
N ARG A 68 8.60 5.11 -10.68
CA ARG A 68 9.90 4.65 -11.19
C ARG A 68 10.00 4.64 -12.72
N ARG A 69 8.87 4.44 -13.43
CA ARG A 69 8.84 4.51 -14.90
C ARG A 69 9.01 5.94 -15.39
N LEU A 70 8.37 6.91 -14.74
CA LEU A 70 8.47 8.33 -15.06
C LEU A 70 9.91 8.85 -14.87
N ASP A 71 10.58 8.48 -13.77
CA ASP A 71 11.98 8.84 -13.51
C ASP A 71 12.96 8.27 -14.56
N LYS A 72 12.69 7.06 -15.08
CA LYS A 72 13.53 6.46 -16.13
C LYS A 72 13.38 7.13 -17.48
N THR A 73 12.19 7.64 -17.80
CA THR A 73 11.95 8.39 -19.05
C THR A 73 12.64 9.75 -19.06
N THR A 74 12.67 10.46 -17.93
CA THR A 74 13.35 11.77 -17.84
C THR A 74 14.86 11.66 -18.08
N ARG A 75 15.55 10.67 -17.50
CA ARG A 75 17.00 10.47 -17.74
C ARG A 75 17.37 10.12 -19.18
N ARG A 76 16.46 9.55 -19.96
CA ARG A 76 16.71 9.19 -21.37
C ARG A 76 16.58 10.40 -22.29
N SER A 77 15.82 11.42 -21.92
CA SER A 77 15.61 12.60 -22.76
C SER A 77 16.72 13.65 -22.61
N GLU A 78 17.55 13.53 -21.57
CA GLU A 78 18.71 14.40 -21.31
C GLU A 78 20.05 13.81 -21.79
N ALA A 79 20.03 12.61 -22.38
CA ALA A 79 21.19 11.92 -22.94
C ALA A 79 21.07 11.83 -24.47
#